data_AF-A0A3T1C894-F1
#
_entry.id   AF-A0A3T1C894-F1
#
_cell.length_a   1.000
_cell.length_b   1.000
_cell.length_c   1.000
_cell.angle_alpha   90.00
_cell.angle_beta   90.00
_cell.angle_gamma   90.00
#
_symmetry.space_group_name_H-M   'P 1'
#
loop_
_entity.id
_entity.type
_entity.pdbx_description
1 polymer ?
#
loop_
_entity_poly.entity_id
_entity_poly.type
_entity_poly.pdbx_seq_one_letter_code
_entity_poly.pdbx_strand_id
1 'polypeptide(L)'
;MFGKLNLEAFKHDPIESGAGIGMAIAGLMIVALLFYFRRWKWLWNEWLTSLDHKKIGMMYIIVSLLMLFKGVVDALMLRAQQILAVGESQGFCVPRAHYRCA
;
A
#
# COMPACT_ATOMS: atom_id res chain seq x y z
N MET A 1 -13.59 25.84 3.38
CA MET A 1 -12.68 24.93 4.10
C MET A 1 -11.94 23.95 3.18
N PHE A 2 -12.14 23.99 1.86
CA PHE A 2 -11.42 23.13 0.92
C PHE A 2 -10.76 24.02 -0.12
N GLY A 3 -9.44 24.18 0.00
CA GLY A 3 -8.58 24.90 -0.94
C GLY A 3 -8.37 24.07 -2.21
N LYS A 4 -7.13 23.65 -2.50
CA LYS A 4 -6.74 22.85 -3.69
C LYS A 4 -7.34 21.44 -3.82
N LEU A 5 -8.36 21.09 -3.05
CA LEU A 5 -9.11 19.83 -3.16
C LEU A 5 -10.27 20.03 -4.14
N ASN A 6 -9.95 20.22 -5.42
CA ASN A 6 -10.93 20.29 -6.50
C ASN A 6 -11.07 18.91 -7.16
N LEU A 7 -12.23 18.58 -7.77
CA LEU A 7 -12.48 17.30 -8.46
C LEU A 7 -11.48 17.00 -9.59
N GLU A 8 -10.78 18.02 -10.06
CA GLU A 8 -9.64 17.94 -10.98
C GLU A 8 -8.43 17.19 -10.38
N ALA A 9 -8.21 17.23 -9.06
CA ALA A 9 -7.11 16.53 -8.38
C ALA A 9 -7.30 15.01 -8.30
N PHE A 10 -8.53 14.52 -8.55
CA PHE A 10 -8.82 13.09 -8.61
C PHE A 10 -8.63 12.50 -10.01
N LYS A 11 -8.39 13.35 -11.02
CA LYS A 11 -8.18 12.95 -12.41
C LYS A 11 -6.70 12.62 -12.64
N HIS A 12 -6.24 11.57 -11.96
CA HIS A 12 -4.92 10.98 -12.16
C HIS A 12 -4.97 9.90 -13.25
N ASP A 13 -3.82 9.52 -13.81
CA ASP A 13 -3.70 8.43 -14.78
C ASP A 13 -4.52 7.19 -14.34
N PRO A 14 -5.19 6.49 -15.28
CA PRO A 14 -6.10 5.39 -14.96
C PRO A 14 -5.44 4.28 -14.12
N ILE A 15 -4.13 4.14 -14.23
CA ILE A 15 -3.32 3.16 -13.50
C ILE A 15 -3.26 3.46 -11.99
N GLU A 16 -3.01 4.71 -11.56
CA GLU A 16 -2.92 5.02 -10.12
C GLU A 16 -4.30 5.09 -9.47
N SER A 17 -5.31 5.57 -10.21
CA SER A 17 -6.69 5.52 -9.73
C SER A 17 -7.16 4.09 -9.49
N GLY A 18 -6.79 3.15 -10.38
CA GLY A 18 -7.04 1.73 -10.20
C GLY A 18 -6.31 1.13 -9.01
N ALA A 19 -5.03 1.49 -8.80
CA ALA A 19 -4.25 1.06 -7.64
C ALA A 19 -4.85 1.57 -6.32
N GLY A 20 -5.26 2.85 -6.26
CA GLY A 20 -5.86 3.45 -5.07
C GLY A 20 -7.21 2.82 -4.70
N ILE A 21 -8.07 2.57 -5.70
CA ILE A 21 -9.36 1.88 -5.49
C ILE A 21 -9.11 0.43 -5.05
N GLY A 22 -8.16 -0.26 -5.68
CA GLY A 22 -7.77 -1.62 -5.31
C GLY A 22 -7.29 -1.73 -3.86
N MET A 23 -6.43 -0.79 -3.41
CA MET A 23 -6.00 -0.73 -2.01
C MET A 23 -7.15 -0.44 -1.05
N ALA A 24 -8.07 0.47 -1.41
CA ALA A 24 -9.24 0.77 -0.60
C ALA A 24 -10.15 -0.46 -0.44
N ILE A 25 -10.39 -1.20 -1.53
CA ILE A 25 -11.17 -2.45 -1.50
C ILE A 25 -10.45 -3.52 -0.68
N ALA A 26 -9.14 -3.69 -0.86
CA ALA A 26 -8.36 -4.65 -0.07
C ALA A 26 -8.41 -4.33 1.43
N GLY A 27 -8.30 -3.05 1.81
CA GLY A 27 -8.47 -2.60 3.19
C GLY A 27 -9.86 -2.91 3.75
N LEU A 28 -10.92 -2.61 2.98
CA LEU A 28 -12.29 -2.91 3.37
C LEU A 28 -12.53 -4.42 3.51
N MET A 29 -11.97 -5.24 2.62
CA MET A 29 -12.05 -6.70 2.69
C MET A 29 -11.42 -7.24 3.99
N ILE A 30 -10.24 -6.74 4.37
CA ILE A 30 -9.57 -7.14 5.61
C ILE A 30 -10.42 -6.76 6.83
N VAL A 31 -10.95 -5.54 6.85
CA VAL A 31 -11.82 -5.05 7.94
C VAL A 31 -13.11 -5.88 8.03
N ALA A 32 -13.74 -6.19 6.89
CA ALA A 32 -14.93 -7.02 6.82
C ALA A 32 -14.66 -8.45 7.32
N LEU A 33 -13.51 -9.03 6.95
CA LEU A 33 -13.10 -10.36 7.41
C LEU A 33 -12.87 -10.40 8.93
N LEU A 34 -12.25 -9.36 9.49
CA LEU A 34 -12.06 -9.20 10.94
C LEU A 34 -13.39 -9.04 11.68
N PHE A 35 -14.34 -8.29 11.10
CA PHE A 35 -15.69 -8.15 11.63
C PHE A 35 -16.45 -9.49 11.61
N TYR A 36 -16.35 -10.26 10.53
CA TYR A 36 -17.03 -11.56 10.39
C TYR A 36 -16.53 -12.59 11.40
N PHE A 37 -15.22 -12.69 11.61
CA PHE A 37 -14.64 -13.60 12.61
C PHE A 37 -14.91 -13.17 14.05
N ARG A 38 -15.49 -11.97 14.28
CA ARG A 38 -15.80 -11.40 15.61
C ARG A 38 -14.60 -11.36 16.57
N ARG A 39 -13.37 -11.53 16.05
CA ARG A 39 -12.11 -11.57 16.80
C ARG A 39 -11.60 -10.19 17.20
N TRP A 40 -12.39 -9.14 17.01
CA TRP A 40 -12.06 -7.76 17.42
C TRP A 40 -11.70 -7.65 18.90
N LYS A 41 -12.47 -8.32 19.79
CA LYS A 41 -12.15 -8.36 21.23
C LYS A 41 -10.86 -9.14 21.53
N TRP A 42 -10.59 -10.21 20.79
CA TRP A 42 -9.39 -11.02 20.98
C TRP A 42 -8.13 -10.28 20.51
N LEU A 43 -8.19 -9.62 19.36
CA LEU A 43 -7.08 -8.81 18.85
C LEU A 43 -6.77 -7.64 19.79
N TRP A 44 -7.81 -7.01 20.35
CA TRP A 44 -7.66 -5.92 21.31
C TRP A 44 -7.01 -6.40 22.62
N ASN A 45 -7.60 -7.41 23.29
CA ASN A 45 -7.16 -7.87 24.61
C ASN A 45 -5.82 -8.60 24.59
N GLU A 46 -5.55 -9.37 23.55
CA GLU A 46 -4.43 -10.32 23.53
C GLU A 46 -3.18 -9.76 22.84
N TRP A 47 -3.35 -8.83 21.90
CA TRP A 47 -2.27 -8.29 21.06
C TRP A 47 -2.07 -6.79 21.26
N LEU A 48 -3.11 -5.96 21.10
CA LEU A 48 -2.95 -4.50 21.17
C LEU A 48 -2.68 -3.98 22.59
N THR A 49 -3.35 -4.52 23.62
CA THR A 49 -3.13 -4.12 25.02
C THR A 49 -2.11 -4.99 25.75
N SER A 50 -1.38 -5.86 25.05
CA SER A 50 -0.42 -6.75 25.70
C SER A 50 0.95 -6.08 25.86
N LEU A 51 1.42 -6.00 27.11
CA LEU A 51 2.75 -5.46 27.48
C LEU A 51 3.84 -6.55 27.52
N ASP A 52 3.54 -7.74 27.03
CA ASP A 52 4.49 -8.85 27.06
C ASP A 52 5.55 -8.66 25.97
N HIS A 53 6.82 -8.54 26.39
CA HIS A 53 7.96 -8.31 25.50
C HIS A 53 8.09 -9.37 24.40
N LYS A 54 7.61 -10.60 24.63
CA LYS A 54 7.62 -11.66 23.62
C LYS A 54 6.62 -11.40 22.49
N LYS A 55 5.43 -10.89 22.82
CA LYS A 55 4.37 -10.58 21.84
C LYS A 55 4.67 -9.33 21.06
N ILE A 56 5.20 -8.31 21.73
CA ILE A 56 5.66 -7.08 21.08
C ILE A 56 6.75 -7.42 20.06
N GLY A 57 7.73 -8.24 20.43
CA GLY A 57 8.77 -8.70 19.51
C GLY A 57 8.21 -9.40 18.26
N MET A 58 7.26 -10.33 18.45
CA MET A 58 6.59 -11.01 17.33
C MET A 58 5.87 -10.04 16.40
N MET A 59 5.17 -9.04 16.93
CA MET A 59 4.49 -8.02 16.12
C MET A 59 5.48 -7.25 15.23
N TYR A 60 6.62 -6.83 15.79
CA TYR A 60 7.64 -6.09 15.02
C TYR A 60 8.29 -6.95 13.93
N ILE A 61 8.59 -8.23 14.21
CA ILE A 61 9.18 -9.14 13.22
C ILE A 61 8.21 -9.33 12.04
N ILE A 62 6.92 -9.53 12.31
CA ILE A 62 5.90 -9.67 11.27
C ILE A 62 5.81 -8.40 10.41
N VAL A 63 5.75 -7.21 11.03
CA VAL A 63 5.70 -5.94 10.30
C VAL A 63 6.95 -5.72 9.46
N SER A 64 8.12 -6.04 10.01
CA SER A 64 9.40 -5.91 9.31
C SER A 64 9.47 -6.83 8.09
N LEU A 65 8.98 -8.06 8.21
CA LEU A 65 8.89 -9.01 7.09
C LEU A 65 7.92 -8.52 6.01
N LEU A 66 6.76 -7.98 6.41
CA LEU A 66 5.78 -7.42 5.47
C LEU A 66 6.34 -6.21 4.71
N MET A 67 7.05 -5.32 5.41
CA MET A 67 7.70 -4.16 4.78
C MET A 67 8.85 -4.56 3.87
N LEU A 68 9.59 -5.62 4.23
CA LEU A 68 10.61 -6.18 3.36
C LEU A 68 9.99 -6.72 2.06
N PHE A 69 8.90 -7.48 2.15
CA PHE A 69 8.20 -7.97 0.96
C PHE A 69 7.64 -6.82 0.11
N LYS A 70 7.03 -5.80 0.73
CA LYS A 70 6.58 -4.58 0.03
C LYS A 70 7.76 -3.92 -0.72
N GLY A 71 8.89 -3.72 -0.05
CA GLY A 71 10.06 -3.10 -0.68
C GLY A 71 10.64 -3.93 -1.82
N VAL A 72 10.59 -5.26 -1.73
CA VAL A 72 11.00 -6.14 -2.84
C VAL A 72 10.07 -5.97 -4.05
N VAL A 73 8.76 -5.89 -3.84
CA VAL A 73 7.80 -5.64 -4.93
C VAL A 73 8.07 -4.27 -5.60
N ASP A 74 8.29 -3.24 -4.80
CA ASP A 74 8.60 -1.90 -5.31
C ASP A 74 9.94 -1.88 -6.07
N ALA A 75 10.97 -2.59 -5.57
CA ALA A 75 12.27 -2.70 -6.24
C ALA A 75 12.19 -3.48 -7.56
N LEU A 76 11.37 -4.54 -7.62
CA LEU A 76 11.10 -5.26 -8.86
C LEU A 76 10.37 -4.37 -9.86
N MET A 77 9.44 -3.54 -9.42
CA MET A 77 8.75 -2.56 -10.26
C MET A 77 9.75 -1.56 -10.86
N LEU A 78 10.69 -1.04 -10.07
CA LEU A 78 11.76 -0.15 -10.57
C LEU A 78 12.66 -0.86 -11.60
N ARG A 79 12.99 -2.13 -11.38
CA ARG A 79 13.81 -2.90 -12.33
C ARG A 79 13.06 -3.22 -13.62
N ALA A 80 11.76 -3.52 -13.53
CA ALA A 80 10.90 -3.71 -14.69
C ALA A 80 10.77 -2.41 -15.52
N GLN A 81 10.65 -1.26 -14.86
CA GLN A 81 10.65 0.05 -15.52
C GLN A 81 11.95 0.31 -16.30
N GLN A 82 13.12 -0.01 -15.71
CA GLN A 82 14.42 0.15 -16.38
C GLN A 82 14.56 -0.73 -17.63
N ILE A 83 14.04 -1.96 -17.59
CA ILE A 83 14.06 -2.89 -18.73
C ILE A 83 13.17 -2.38 -19.87
N LEU A 84 11.97 -1.90 -19.55
CA LEU A 84 11.02 -1.39 -20.54
C LEU A 84 11.38 -0.01 -21.11
N ALA A 85 12.20 0.76 -20.40
CA ALA A 85 12.69 2.07 -20.84
C ALA A 85 13.92 1.99 -21.77
N VAL A 86 14.48 0.80 -22.02
CA VAL A 86 15.62 0.62 -22.94
C VAL A 86 15.08 0.43 -24.38
N GLY A 87 14.73 1.53 -25.04
CA GLY A 87 14.19 1.57 -26.42
C GLY A 87 13.26 2.77 -26.69
N GLU A 88 12.84 3.00 -27.95
CA GLU A 88 11.91 4.08 -28.36
C GLU A 88 10.47 3.92 -27.82
N SER A 89 10.21 2.92 -26.99
CA SER A 89 8.98 2.80 -26.21
C SER A 89 9.12 3.58 -24.91
N GLN A 90 8.58 4.79 -24.91
CA GLN A 90 8.25 5.55 -23.70
C GLN A 90 7.58 4.61 -22.68
N GLY A 91 8.32 4.26 -21.63
CA GLY A 91 7.93 3.25 -20.65
C GLY A 91 6.61 3.59 -19.93
N PHE A 92 6.14 2.65 -19.11
CA PHE A 92 4.86 2.73 -18.38
C PHE A 92 4.71 3.99 -17.49
N CYS A 93 5.82 4.66 -17.15
CA CYS A 93 5.85 5.95 -16.47
C CYS A 93 6.34 7.04 -17.43
N VAL A 94 5.42 7.65 -18.17
CA VAL A 94 5.73 8.78 -19.06
C VAL A 94 5.99 10.07 -18.23
N PRO A 95 7.13 10.75 -18.45
CA PRO A 95 7.47 11.98 -17.74
C PRO A 95 6.80 13.17 -18.43
N ARG A 96 5.52 13.43 -18.16
CA ARG A 96 4.92 14.68 -18.66
C ARG A 96 4.20 15.57 -17.64
N ALA A 97 3.95 15.13 -16.40
CA ALA A 97 3.40 16.09 -15.41
C ALA A 97 3.63 15.82 -13.91
N HIS A 98 3.82 14.58 -13.43
CA HIS A 98 3.87 14.36 -11.97
C HIS A 98 5.03 13.47 -11.53
N TYR A 99 6.06 14.15 -11.02
CA TYR A 99 7.25 13.59 -10.40
C TYR A 99 6.93 13.11 -8.97
N ARG A 100 6.68 11.82 -8.79
CA ARG A 100 7.11 11.03 -7.62
C ARG A 100 6.70 9.57 -7.80
N CYS A 101 7.61 8.78 -8.35
CA CYS A 101 7.70 7.36 -8.00
C CYS A 101 8.52 7.29 -6.70
N ALA A 102 7.87 7.06 -5.58
CA ALA A 102 8.47 6.68 -4.30
C ALA A 102 7.56 5.62 -3.65
#